data_AF-A0A4U3AA73-F1
#
_entry.id   AF-A0A4U3AA73-F1
#
_cell.length_a   1.000
_cell.length_b   1.000
_cell.length_c   1.000
_cell.angle_alpha   90.00
_cell.angle_beta   90.00
_cell.angle_gamma   90.00
#
_symmetry.space_group_name_H-M   'P 1'
#
loop_
_entity.id
_entity.type
_entity.pdbx_description
1 polymer ?
#
loop_
_entity_poly.entity_id
_entity_poly.type
_entity_poly.pdbx_seq_one_letter_code
_entity_poly.pdbx_strand_id
1 'polypeptide(L)' 'MAKNKQEDIFDAAMQLFAERGYDGTTIPMIAEKAKVGAGTIYRYFENKEALVNSLFSKSMLELS' A
#
# COMPACT_ATOMS: atom_id res chain seq x y z
N MET A 1 -12.05 -8.92 -15.35
CA MET A 1 -11.84 -7.62 -14.69
C MET A 1 -10.34 -7.43 -14.51
N ALA A 2 -9.77 -6.33 -14.99
CA ALA A 2 -8.33 -6.08 -14.85
C ALA A 2 -8.01 -5.91 -13.35
N LYS A 3 -7.02 -6.66 -12.85
CA LYS A 3 -6.57 -6.54 -11.45
C LYS A 3 -6.06 -5.13 -11.20
N ASN A 4 -6.63 -4.42 -10.21
CA ASN A 4 -6.13 -3.12 -9.80
C ASN A 4 -4.92 -3.30 -8.87
N LYS A 5 -3.71 -3.16 -9.42
CA LYS A 5 -2.47 -3.29 -8.65
C LYS A 5 -2.38 -2.31 -7.49
N GLN A 6 -3.04 -1.15 -7.58
CA GLN A 6 -3.05 -0.18 -6.49
C GLN A 6 -3.87 -0.71 -5.29
N GLU A 7 -5.00 -1.37 -5.53
CA GLU A 7 -5.78 -2.03 -4.48
C GLU A 7 -5.00 -3.18 -3.85
N ASP A 8 -4.37 -4.05 -4.66
CA ASP A 8 -3.51 -5.13 -4.15
C ASP A 8 -2.41 -4.57 -3.19
N ILE A 9 -1.84 -3.41 -3.52
CA ILE A 9 -0.83 -2.72 -2.70
C ILE A 9 -1.44 -2.17 -1.42
N PHE A 10 -2.62 -1.54 -1.49
CA PHE A 10 -3.31 -0.99 -0.33
C PHE A 10 -3.70 -2.08 0.67
N ASP A 11 -4.24 -3.20 0.20
CA ASP A 11 -4.61 -4.33 1.05
C ASP A 11 -3.38 -4.92 1.77
N ALA A 12 -2.29 -5.10 1.05
CA ALA A 12 -1.02 -5.58 1.62
C ALA A 12 -0.46 -4.61 2.67
N ALA A 13 -0.49 -3.31 2.37
CA ALA A 13 -0.01 -2.27 3.28
C ALA A 13 -0.86 -2.21 4.55
N MET A 14 -2.18 -2.22 4.45
CA MET A 14 -3.09 -2.24 5.61
C MET A 14 -2.81 -3.43 6.53
N GLN A 15 -2.69 -4.63 5.97
CA GLN A 15 -2.42 -5.83 6.76
C GLN A 15 -1.06 -5.75 7.47
N LEU A 16 0.00 -5.30 6.78
CA LEU A 16 1.33 -5.15 7.41
C LEU A 16 1.36 -4.06 8.48
N PHE A 17 0.69 -2.93 8.24
CA PHE A 17 0.57 -1.87 9.24
C PHE A 17 -0.18 -2.34 10.48
N ALA A 18 -1.24 -3.15 10.32
CA ALA A 18 -1.95 -3.74 11.45
C ALA A 18 -1.09 -4.77 12.22
N GLU A 19 -0.28 -5.55 11.52
CA GLU A 19 0.57 -6.59 12.14
C GLU A 19 1.84 -6.04 12.81
N ARG A 20 2.43 -4.97 12.27
CA ARG A 20 3.81 -4.53 12.62
C ARG A 20 3.93 -3.03 12.91
N GLY A 21 2.85 -2.27 12.77
CA GLY A 21 2.87 -0.82 12.78
C GLY A 21 3.46 -0.21 11.50
N TYR A 22 3.30 1.11 11.37
CA TYR A 22 3.82 1.87 10.23
C TYR A 22 5.34 1.81 10.15
N ASP A 23 6.04 2.05 11.25
CA ASP A 23 7.52 2.10 11.27
C ASP A 23 8.15 0.73 11.01
N GLY A 24 7.53 -0.35 11.50
CA GLY A 24 7.96 -1.73 11.28
C GLY A 24 7.70 -2.28 9.87
N THR A 25 7.06 -1.49 9.00
CA THR A 25 6.70 -1.90 7.62
C THR A 25 7.56 -1.17 6.60
N THR A 26 8.00 -1.89 5.55
CA THR A 26 8.82 -1.33 4.45
C THR A 26 8.18 -1.57 3.08
N ILE A 27 8.54 -0.76 2.08
CA ILE A 27 8.04 -0.92 0.69
C ILE A 27 8.35 -2.32 0.12
N PRO A 28 9.54 -2.91 0.30
CA PRO A 28 9.81 -4.29 -0.14
C PRO A 28 8.87 -5.32 0.47
N MET A 29 8.53 -5.22 1.76
CA MET A 29 7.58 -6.13 2.42
C MET A 29 6.18 -6.01 1.81
N ILE A 30 5.74 -4.78 1.53
CA ILE A 30 4.44 -4.53 0.88
C ILE A 30 4.44 -5.12 -0.54
N ALA A 31 5.53 -4.95 -1.30
CA ALA A 31 5.66 -5.49 -2.64
C ALA A 31 5.57 -7.02 -2.67
N GLU A 32 6.27 -7.68 -1.75
CA GLU A 32 6.23 -9.13 -1.58
C GLU A 32 4.81 -9.61 -1.27
N LYS A 33 4.15 -9.02 -0.27
CA LYS A 33 2.79 -9.40 0.14
C LYS A 33 1.74 -9.15 -0.94
N ALA A 34 1.85 -8.03 -1.67
CA ALA A 34 0.99 -7.68 -2.81
C ALA A 34 1.31 -8.49 -4.09
N LYS A 35 2.37 -9.30 -4.10
CA LYS A 35 2.83 -10.06 -5.27
C LYS A 35 3.08 -9.15 -6.48
N VAL A 36 3.81 -8.06 -6.24
CA VAL A 36 4.25 -7.09 -7.25
C VAL A 36 5.75 -6.82 -7.10
N GLY A 37 6.38 -6.26 -8.13
CA GLY A 37 7.75 -5.76 -8.00
C GLY A 37 7.78 -4.44 -7.22
N ALA A 38 8.83 -4.19 -6.44
CA ALA A 38 9.01 -2.91 -5.72
C ALA A 38 8.95 -1.69 -6.67
N GLY A 39 9.53 -1.79 -7.87
CA GLY A 39 9.43 -0.75 -8.90
C GLY A 39 7.99 -0.46 -9.37
N THR A 40 7.08 -1.44 -9.24
CA THR A 40 5.64 -1.18 -9.47
C THR A 40 5.08 -0.26 -8.40
N ILE A 41 5.42 -0.49 -7.12
CA ILE A 41 4.99 0.40 -6.03
C ILE A 41 5.55 1.81 -6.23
N TYR A 42 6.84 1.94 -6.55
CA TYR A 42 7.47 3.24 -6.79
C TYR A 42 6.90 4.01 -7.98
N ARG A 43 6.25 3.32 -8.93
CA ARG A 43 5.50 3.98 -10.02
C ARG A 43 4.18 4.61 -9.54
N TYR A 44 3.58 4.08 -8.47
CA TYR A 44 2.36 4.63 -7.88
C TYR A 44 2.64 5.63 -6.75
N PHE A 45 3.69 5.39 -5.96
CA PHE A 45 3.98 6.14 -4.74
C PHE A 45 5.47 6.41 -4.64
N GLU A 46 5.85 7.68 -4.44
CA GLU A 46 7.26 8.08 -4.32
C GLU A 46 7.97 7.41 -3.13
N ASN A 47 7.26 7.22 -2.03
CA ASN A 47 7.78 6.64 -0.80
C ASN A 47 6.65 6.04 0.08
N LYS A 48 7.01 5.48 1.24
CA LYS A 48 6.07 4.85 2.19
C LYS A 48 5.04 5.84 2.75
N GLU A 49 5.44 7.09 2.95
CA GLU A 49 4.56 8.14 3.45
C GLU A 49 3.51 8.53 2.41
N ALA A 50 3.91 8.68 1.14
CA ALA A 50 2.97 8.93 0.04
C ALA A 50 1.94 7.80 -0.13
N LEU A 51 2.37 6.54 0.05
CA LEU A 51 1.47 5.39 0.04
C LEU A 51 0.44 5.47 1.18
N VAL A 52 0.89 5.65 2.43
CA VAL A 52 -0.05 5.65 3.57
C VAL A 52 -0.99 6.85 3.54
N ASN A 53 -0.52 8.02 3.08
CA ASN A 53 -1.38 9.20 2.90
C ASN A 53 -2.45 8.94 1.83
N SER A 54 -2.07 8.35 0.69
CA SER A 54 -3.04 8.00 -0.36
C SER A 54 -4.06 6.96 0.12
N LEU A 55 -3.60 5.95 0.87
CA LEU A 55 -4.46 4.96 1.51
C LEU A 55 -5.45 5.63 2.47
N PHE A 56 -4.97 6.49 3.35
CA PHE A 56 -5.79 7.21 4.32
C PHE A 56 -6.84 8.10 3.64
N SER A 57 -6.44 8.87 2.62
CA SER A 57 -7.38 9.70 1.85
C SER A 57 -8.46 8.85 1.16
N LYS A 58 -8.09 7.71 0.57
CA LYS A 58 -9.06 6.79 -0.05
C LYS A 58 -10.05 6.27 0.97
N SER A 59 -9.57 5.75 2.11
CA SER A 59 -10.44 5.20 3.15
C SER A 59 -11.41 6.24 3.73
N MET A 60 -10.96 7.50 3.88
CA MET A 60 -11.81 8.59 4.36
C MET A 60 -12.91 8.98 3.35
N LEU A 61 -12.62 8.94 2.04
CA LEU A 61 -13.62 9.21 1.00
C LEU A 61 -14.68 8.10 0.86
N GLU A 62 -14.35 6.85 1.21
CA GLU A 62 -15.31 5.74 1.19
C GLU A 62 -16.25 5.72 2.42
N LEU A 63 -15.95 6.51 3.44
CA LEU A 63 -16.76 6.66 4.65
C LEU A 63 -17.84 7.76 4.55
N SER A 64 -17.82 8.58 3.49
CA SER A 64 -18.80 9.65 3.23
C SER A 64 -19.87 9.25 2.24
#